data_AF-A0A501XA65-F1
#
_entry.id   AF-A0A501XA65-F1
#
_cell.length_a   1.000
_cell.length_b   1.000
_cell.length_c   1.000
_cell.angle_alpha   90.00
_cell.angle_beta   90.00
_cell.angle_gamma   90.00
#
_symmetry.space_group_name_H-M   'P 1'
#
loop_
_entity.id
_entity.type
_entity.pdbx_description
1 polymer ?
#
loop_
_entity_poly.entity_id
_entity_poly.type
_entity_poly.pdbx_seq_one_letter_code
_entity_poly.pdbx_strand_id
1 'polypeptide(L)' 'MAVRYVVNHDEGWAVKNPKGKKALRIFKTQKEAMEYAWSLSDTTSVLVQSKKGAFRKA' A
#
# COMPACT_ATOMS: atom_id res chain seq x y z
N MET A 1 4.29 -13.12 -7.88
CA MET A 1 4.65 -11.73 -8.15
C MET A 1 3.37 -10.89 -8.17
N ALA A 2 3.17 -10.08 -7.14
CA ALA A 2 1.94 -9.37 -6.85
C ALA A 2 2.20 -7.85 -6.79
N VAL A 3 1.24 -7.07 -7.30
CA VAL A 3 1.22 -5.63 -7.06
C VAL A 3 0.77 -5.40 -5.60
N ARG A 4 1.28 -4.40 -4.90
CA ARG A 4 0.80 -4.01 -3.57
C ARG A 4 0.23 -2.60 -3.61
N TYR A 5 -0.88 -2.38 -2.93
CA TYR A 5 -1.56 -1.08 -2.88
C TYR A 5 -1.33 -0.45 -1.52
N VAL A 6 -0.76 0.75 -1.50
CA VAL A 6 -0.65 1.58 -0.29
C VAL A 6 -1.77 2.61 -0.36
N VAL A 7 -2.80 2.43 0.45
CA VAL A 7 -4.01 3.27 0.46
C VAL A 7 -4.15 4.05 1.75
N ASN A 8 -4.82 5.20 1.67
CA ASN A 8 -5.16 5.98 2.85
C ASN A 8 -6.28 5.26 3.62
N HIS A 9 -6.17 5.21 4.95
CA HIS A 9 -7.08 4.56 5.88
C HIS A 9 -7.31 5.51 7.06
N ASP A 10 -8.45 5.39 7.77
CA ASP A 10 -8.77 6.28 8.90
C ASP A 10 -7.70 6.27 10.01
N GLU A 11 -6.99 5.16 10.15
CA GLU A 11 -5.92 4.95 11.14
C GLU A 11 -4.50 5.18 10.58
N GLY A 12 -4.37 5.56 9.31
CA GLY A 12 -3.09 5.83 8.66
C GLY A 12 -2.99 5.29 7.23
N TRP A 13 -1.98 4.47 6.96
CA TRP A 13 -1.65 3.95 5.63
C TRP A 13 -1.72 2.44 5.60
N ALA A 14 -2.65 1.91 4.83
CA ALA A 14 -2.90 0.47 4.75
C ALA A 14 -2.22 -0.14 3.50
N VAL A 15 -1.53 -1.26 3.69
CA VAL A 15 -1.02 -2.08 2.58
C VAL A 15 -2.05 -3.15 2.26
N LYS A 16 -2.48 -3.22 1.00
CA LYS A 16 -3.52 -4.14 0.50
C LYS A 16 -3.03 -4.91 -0.72
N ASN A 17 -3.59 -6.10 -0.91
CA ASN A 17 -3.42 -6.84 -2.16
C ASN A 17 -4.40 -6.36 -3.22
N PRO A 18 -4.06 -6.49 -4.52
CA PRO A 18 -5.02 -6.40 -5.61
C PRO A 18 -6.15 -7.38 -5.32
N LYS A 19 -7.39 -6.88 -5.28
CA LYS A 19 -8.60 -7.66 -4.97
C LYS A 19 -8.66 -8.20 -3.53
N GLY A 20 -7.75 -7.78 -2.64
CA GLY A 20 -7.79 -8.11 -1.23
C GLY A 20 -8.91 -7.34 -0.52
N LYS A 21 -9.83 -8.06 0.12
CA LYS A 21 -10.91 -7.43 0.90
C LYS A 21 -10.42 -6.79 2.21
N LYS A 22 -9.21 -7.15 2.68
CA LYS A 22 -8.62 -6.69 3.95
C LYS A 22 -7.25 -6.07 3.73
N ALA A 23 -6.90 -5.13 4.61
CA ALA A 23 -5.53 -4.66 4.77
C ALA A 23 -4.66 -5.79 5.33
N LEU A 24 -3.44 -5.93 4.79
CA LEU A 24 -2.42 -6.79 5.37
C LEU A 24 -1.89 -6.17 6.66
N ARG A 25 -1.64 -4.86 6.61
CA ARG A 25 -1.13 -4.08 7.73
C ARG A 25 -1.41 -2.59 7.55
N ILE A 26 -1.53 -1.88 8.67
CA ILE A 26 -1.72 -0.43 8.73
C ILE A 26 -0.50 0.17 9.42
N PHE A 27 -0.01 1.29 8.88
CA PHE A 27 1.13 2.04 9.38
C PHE A 27 0.74 3.49 9.62
N LYS A 28 1.48 4.20 10.48
CA LYS A 28 1.20 5.62 10.75
C LYS A 28 1.57 6.49 9.56
N THR A 29 2.64 6.13 8.85
CA THR A 29 3.14 6.93 7.73
C THR A 29 3.11 6.17 6.40
N GLN A 30 3.00 6.95 5.30
CA GLN A 30 3.04 6.40 3.95
C GLN A 30 4.39 5.72 3.66
N LYS A 31 5.47 6.28 4.20
CA LYS A 31 6.84 5.79 4.02
C LYS A 31 6.98 4.38 4.59
N GLU A 32 6.56 4.16 5.84
CA GLU A 32 6.59 2.84 6.48
C GLU A 32 5.75 1.81 5.70
N ALA A 33 4.57 2.21 5.20
CA ALA A 33 3.73 1.34 4.39
C ALA A 33 4.39 0.95 3.06
N MET A 34 5.09 1.87 2.41
CA MET A 34 5.87 1.59 1.19
C MET A 34 7.06 0.68 1.48
N GLU A 35 7.84 0.95 2.54
CA GLU A 35 8.99 0.14 2.93
C GLU A 35 8.55 -1.30 3.23
N TYR A 36 7.45 -1.48 3.97
CA TYR A 36 6.88 -2.80 4.21
C TYR A 36 6.43 -3.48 2.92
N ALA A 37 5.74 -2.77 2.02
CA ALA A 37 5.30 -3.33 0.75
C ALA A 37 6.49 -3.80 -0.10
N TRP A 38 7.59 -3.05 -0.12
CA TRP A 38 8.82 -3.42 -0.82
C TRP A 38 9.62 -4.53 -0.14
N SER A 39 9.52 -4.68 1.18
CA SER A 39 10.18 -5.79 1.90
C SER A 39 9.59 -7.17 1.59
N LEU A 40 8.37 -7.22 1.03
CA LEU A 40 7.71 -8.47 0.68
C LEU A 40 8.33 -9.01 -0.62
N SER A 41 8.89 -10.22 -0.54
CA SER A 41 9.63 -10.87 -1.64
C SER A 41 8.77 -11.17 -2.86
N ASP A 42 7.45 -11.20 -2.71
CA ASP A 42 6.52 -11.41 -3.81
C ASP A 42 6.06 -10.11 -4.48
N THR A 43 6.51 -8.93 -4.02
CA THR A 43 6.11 -7.63 -4.56
C THR A 43 6.79 -7.34 -5.90
N THR A 44 5.98 -7.03 -6.91
CA THR A 44 6.44 -6.64 -8.25
C THR A 44 6.38 -5.14 -8.46
N SER A 45 5.38 -4.49 -7.86
CA SER A 45 5.20 -3.04 -7.95
C SER A 45 4.35 -2.56 -6.78
N VAL A 46 4.59 -1.32 -6.34
CA VAL A 46 3.82 -0.67 -5.28
C VAL A 46 3.05 0.50 -5.87
N LEU A 47 1.73 0.47 -5.77
CA LEU A 47 0.85 1.55 -6.18
C LEU A 47 0.42 2.35 -4.96
N VAL A 48 0.78 3.63 -4.95
CA VAL A 48 0.57 4.49 -3.79
C VAL A 48 -0.57 5.46 -4.08
N GLN A 49 -1.54 5.47 -3.17
CA GLN A 49 -2.65 6.40 -3.21
C GLN A 49 -2.20 7.77 -2.68
N SER A 50 -2.62 8.82 -3.36
CA SER A 50 -2.52 10.18 -2.85
C SER A 50 -3.56 10.43 -1.77
N LYS A 51 -3.37 11.49 -0.97
CA LYS A 51 -4.35 11.93 0.04
C LYS A 51 -5.74 12.21 -0.54
N LYS A 52 -5.83 12.52 -1.85
CA LYS A 52 -7.08 12.79 -2.57
C LYS A 52 -7.73 11.53 -3.17
N GLY A 53 -7.22 10.34 -2.87
CA GLY A 53 -7.77 9.08 -3.34
C GLY A 53 -7.28 8.61 -4.72
N ALA A 54 -6.59 9.47 -5.49
CA ALA A 54 -6.00 9.11 -6.77
C ALA A 54 -4.70 8.31 -6.59
N PHE A 55 -4.52 7.22 -7.33
CA PHE A 55 -3.26 6.48 -7.34
C PHE A 55 -2.25 7.19 -8.24
N ARG A 56 -1.05 7.43 -7.73
CA ARG A 56 0.07 7.81 -8.59
C ARG A 56 0.67 6.52 -9.13
N LYS A 57 0.62 6.35 -10.46
CA LYS A 57 1.62 5.53 -11.14
C LYS A 57 2.92 6.33 -11.05
N ALA A 58 3.85 5.85 -10.23
CA ALA A 58 5.24 6.26 -10.34
C ALA A 58 5.82 5.69 -11.63
#